data_AF-A4WTX7-F1
#
_entry.id   AF-A4WTX7-F1
#
_cell.length_a   1.000
_cell.length_b   1.000
_cell.length_c   1.000
_cell.angle_alpha   90.00
_cell.angle_beta   90.00
_cell.angle_gamma   90.00
#
_symmetry.space_group_name_H-M   'P 1'
#
loop_
_entity.id
_entity.type
_entity.pdbx_description
1 polymer ?
#
loop_
_entity_poly.entity_id
_entity_poly.type
_entity_poly.pdbx_seq_one_letter_code
_entity_poly.pdbx_strand_id
1 'polypeptide(L)'
;MACRTSLHCEDCHQRRNALCAAIRLRAASVWPLVPDFAVLAPGEAPTDVSLKGGRFGILHSGLLLRCGAETGMDVVSVGEPLGEAFRGNREMRVTAVVPSQVCWYDVHEVEAAALRDPRLHAALMQAASHAADLRRIFTRLRSTFAPVERLAGFLSICAHRLAERDRMGALRLSLQCRHEDIATLLALGGAQLDEARDELVRRGLLIVHEGGGLELPRLAQLEDLAGIDLPVPAMVDGLAPIQPHVAHLQRA
;
A
#
# COMPACT_ATOMS: atom_id res chain seq x y z
N MET A 1 -12.62 17.04 -28.15
CA MET A 1 -11.21 17.18 -27.74
C MET A 1 -10.82 15.92 -26.98
N ALA A 2 -9.82 15.18 -27.47
CA ALA A 2 -9.45 13.88 -26.94
C ALA A 2 -8.86 14.02 -25.52
N CYS A 3 -9.42 13.27 -24.58
CA CYS A 3 -8.88 13.05 -23.25
C CYS A 3 -7.41 12.66 -23.39
N ARG A 4 -6.47 13.56 -23.07
CA ARG A 4 -5.08 13.18 -22.86
C ARG A 4 -5.03 12.42 -21.55
N THR A 5 -5.41 11.14 -21.59
CA THR A 5 -4.94 10.19 -20.61
C THR A 5 -3.41 10.32 -20.62
N SER A 6 -2.80 10.58 -19.47
CA SER A 6 -1.35 10.42 -19.35
C SER A 6 -1.00 9.00 -19.83
N LEU A 7 0.09 8.84 -20.58
CA LEU A 7 0.56 7.55 -21.11
C LEU A 7 0.50 6.43 -20.05
N HIS A 8 0.79 6.78 -18.80
CA HIS A 8 0.73 5.87 -17.65
C HIS A 8 -0.67 5.33 -17.32
N CYS A 9 -1.75 6.08 -17.55
CA CYS A 9 -3.11 5.63 -17.25
C CYS A 9 -3.72 4.73 -18.34
N GLU A 10 -3.16 4.73 -19.55
CA GLU A 10 -3.68 3.93 -20.66
C GLU A 10 -3.40 2.45 -20.43
N ASP A 11 -2.18 2.12 -20.01
CA ASP A 11 -1.76 0.74 -19.74
C ASP A 11 -1.84 0.35 -18.26
N CYS A 12 -2.31 1.24 -17.40
CA CYS A 12 -2.45 0.96 -15.97
C CYS A 12 -3.54 -0.09 -15.69
N HIS A 13 -3.18 -1.19 -15.02
CA HIS A 13 -4.14 -2.21 -14.57
C HIS A 13 -5.18 -1.66 -13.59
N GLN A 14 -4.81 -0.65 -12.78
CA GLN A 14 -5.72 0.01 -11.84
C GLN A 14 -6.71 0.96 -12.51
N ARG A 15 -6.60 1.21 -13.82
CA ARG A 15 -7.47 2.16 -14.53
C ARG A 15 -8.96 1.84 -14.45
N ARG A 16 -9.30 0.58 -14.18
CA ARG A 16 -10.68 0.09 -14.05
C ARG A 16 -11.18 0.05 -12.61
N ASN A 17 -10.31 0.30 -11.62
CA ASN A 17 -10.73 0.45 -10.23
C ASN A 17 -11.69 1.64 -10.12
N ALA A 18 -12.70 1.55 -9.25
CA ALA A 18 -13.80 2.50 -9.11
C ALA A 18 -13.32 3.96 -9.02
N LEU A 19 -12.27 4.23 -8.23
CA LEU A 19 -11.72 5.58 -8.07
C LEU A 19 -11.04 6.09 -9.35
N CYS A 20 -10.12 5.32 -9.93
CA CYS A 20 -9.44 5.71 -11.18
C CYS A 20 -10.41 5.83 -12.35
N ALA A 21 -11.41 4.94 -12.44
CA ALA A 21 -12.46 4.99 -13.44
C ALA A 21 -13.32 6.26 -13.28
N ALA A 22 -13.72 6.60 -12.06
CA ALA A 22 -14.47 7.82 -11.79
C ALA A 22 -13.68 9.08 -12.15
N ILE A 23 -12.38 9.14 -11.81
CA ILE A 23 -11.49 10.24 -12.19
C ILE A 23 -11.40 10.38 -13.72
N ARG A 24 -11.24 9.27 -14.45
CA ARG A 24 -11.10 9.27 -15.92
C ARG A 24 -12.38 9.65 -16.65
N LEU A 25 -13.54 9.14 -16.21
CA LEU A 25 -14.82 9.36 -16.88
C LEU A 25 -15.26 10.84 -16.86
N ARG A 26 -14.69 11.66 -15.97
CA ARG A 26 -14.94 13.11 -15.93
C ARG A 26 -14.44 13.88 -17.14
N ALA A 27 -13.49 13.32 -17.90
CA ALA A 27 -12.86 14.00 -19.03
C ALA A 27 -13.84 14.38 -20.17
N ALA A 28 -15.08 13.89 -20.15
CA ALA A 28 -16.08 14.21 -21.16
C ALA A 28 -16.91 15.50 -20.88
N SER A 29 -16.95 16.02 -19.64
CA SER A 29 -17.85 17.13 -19.29
C SER A 29 -17.30 18.18 -18.30
N VAL A 30 -16.11 17.97 -17.71
CA VAL A 30 -15.47 18.91 -16.77
C VAL A 30 -13.95 18.92 -17.03
N TRP A 31 -13.23 19.96 -16.59
CA TRP A 31 -11.77 20.01 -16.64
C TRP A 31 -11.16 18.71 -16.07
N PRO A 32 -10.30 18.01 -16.84
CA PRO A 32 -9.78 16.72 -16.45
C PRO A 32 -8.81 16.86 -15.28
N LEU A 33 -8.86 15.91 -14.34
CA LEU A 33 -7.84 15.77 -13.31
C LEU A 33 -6.63 15.08 -13.95
N VAL A 34 -5.51 15.79 -14.06
CA VAL A 34 -4.28 15.28 -14.67
C VAL A 34 -3.32 14.89 -13.55
N PRO A 35 -2.87 13.62 -13.48
CA PRO A 35 -1.93 13.22 -12.45
C PRO A 35 -0.49 13.59 -12.78
N ASP A 36 0.26 13.98 -11.75
CA ASP A 36 1.72 13.92 -11.73
C ASP A 36 2.17 12.56 -11.20
N PHE A 37 3.17 11.94 -11.84
CA PHE A 37 3.71 10.66 -11.40
C PHE A 37 5.00 10.86 -10.61
N ALA A 38 5.11 10.18 -9.47
CA ALA A 38 6.37 10.11 -8.73
C ALA A 38 6.63 8.69 -8.24
N VAL A 39 7.92 8.38 -8.09
CA VAL A 39 8.40 7.18 -7.41
C VAL A 39 8.81 7.58 -6.00
N LEU A 40 8.33 6.83 -5.01
CA LEU A 40 8.81 6.90 -3.63
C LEU A 40 9.72 5.69 -3.41
N ALA A 41 10.98 5.96 -3.04
CA ALA A 41 11.95 4.90 -2.80
C ALA A 41 11.99 4.49 -1.32
N PRO A 42 12.24 3.21 -1.01
CA PRO A 42 12.44 2.80 0.38
C PRO A 42 13.62 3.51 1.02
N GLY A 43 13.49 3.81 2.31
CA GLY A 43 14.51 4.53 3.08
C GLY A 43 14.49 6.06 2.90
N GLU A 44 13.70 6.59 1.97
CA GLU A 44 13.48 8.04 1.88
C GLU A 44 12.64 8.59 3.05
N ALA A 45 12.73 9.90 3.25
CA ALA A 45 11.96 10.58 4.28
C ALA A 45 10.44 10.40 4.05
N PRO A 46 9.62 10.29 5.12
CA PRO A 46 8.18 10.18 4.97
C PRO A 46 7.60 11.37 4.20
N THR A 47 6.72 11.09 3.24
CA THR A 47 6.04 12.11 2.43
C THR A 47 4.75 12.54 3.12
N ASP A 48 4.54 13.85 3.29
CA ASP A 48 3.28 14.41 3.79
C ASP A 48 2.18 14.29 2.73
N VAL A 49 1.06 13.68 3.12
CA VAL A 49 -0.14 13.46 2.29
C VAL A 49 -1.40 14.02 2.96
N SER A 50 -1.22 14.91 3.93
CA SER A 50 -2.30 15.67 4.55
C SER A 50 -2.88 16.71 3.58
N LEU A 51 -4.09 17.19 3.87
CA LEU A 51 -4.70 18.30 3.12
C LEU A 51 -3.83 19.57 3.12
N LYS A 52 -3.07 19.82 4.21
CA LYS A 52 -2.05 20.89 4.30
C LYS A 52 -0.99 20.79 3.21
N GLY A 53 -0.64 19.57 2.82
CA GLY A 53 0.33 19.29 1.76
C GLY A 53 -0.21 19.57 0.35
N GLY A 54 -1.51 19.85 0.18
CA GLY A 54 -2.13 20.22 -1.09
C GLY A 54 -2.20 19.09 -2.12
N ARG A 55 -1.82 17.86 -1.76
CA ARG A 55 -1.72 16.73 -2.70
C ARG A 55 -2.62 15.57 -2.30
N PHE A 56 -3.30 15.02 -3.28
CA PHE A 56 -4.06 13.78 -3.18
C PHE A 56 -3.36 12.69 -3.98
N GLY A 57 -2.84 11.68 -3.29
CA GLY A 57 -2.14 10.55 -3.91
C GLY A 57 -3.03 9.32 -4.04
N ILE A 58 -2.86 8.56 -5.13
CA ILE A 58 -3.36 7.18 -5.27
C ILE A 58 -2.17 6.27 -5.51
N LEU A 59 -2.04 5.19 -4.73
CA LEU A 59 -0.95 4.22 -4.91
C LEU A 59 -1.15 3.46 -6.22
N HIS A 60 -0.20 3.57 -7.14
CA HIS A 60 -0.23 2.89 -8.45
C HIS A 60 0.39 1.48 -8.39
N SER A 61 1.52 1.35 -7.71
CA SER A 61 2.22 0.07 -7.52
C SER A 61 3.08 0.13 -6.26
N GLY A 62 3.41 -1.03 -5.70
CA GLY A 62 4.24 -1.14 -4.49
C GLY A 62 3.40 -1.24 -3.21
N LEU A 63 3.99 -0.80 -2.11
CA LEU A 63 3.42 -0.88 -0.76
C LEU A 63 3.99 0.26 0.07
N LEU A 64 3.09 0.97 0.77
CA LEU A 64 3.47 2.05 1.66
C LEU A 64 3.01 1.73 3.08
N LEU A 65 3.77 2.22 4.06
CA LEU A 65 3.26 2.42 5.41
C LEU A 65 2.69 3.82 5.50
N ARG A 66 1.54 3.96 6.13
CA ARG A 66 0.90 5.26 6.38
C ARG A 66 0.78 5.46 7.87
N CYS A 67 1.18 6.64 8.33
CA CYS A 67 1.14 7.05 9.72
C CYS A 67 0.33 8.33 9.84
N GLY A 68 -0.71 8.31 10.66
CA GLY A 68 -1.47 9.50 11.04
C GLY A 68 -1.55 9.63 12.55
N ALA A 69 -1.47 10.86 13.06
CA ALA A 69 -1.46 11.12 14.51
C ALA A 69 -2.70 10.54 15.21
N GLU A 70 -3.87 10.64 14.59
CA GLU A 70 -5.14 10.12 15.14
C GLU A 70 -5.46 8.69 14.71
N THR A 71 -4.90 8.22 13.59
CA THR A 71 -5.25 6.92 12.98
C THR A 71 -4.26 5.82 13.30
N GLY A 72 -3.09 6.17 13.84
CA GLY A 72 -1.96 5.27 13.99
C GLY A 72 -1.33 4.89 12.65
N MET A 73 -0.57 3.79 12.67
CA MET A 73 0.06 3.23 11.47
C MET A 73 -0.78 2.13 10.83
N ASP A 74 -0.82 2.12 9.51
CA ASP A 74 -1.40 1.07 8.67
C ASP A 74 -0.58 0.88 7.38
N VAL A 75 -1.03 -0.07 6.54
CA VAL A 75 -0.46 -0.32 5.22
C VAL A 75 -1.40 0.27 4.17
N VAL A 76 -0.85 0.82 3.09
CA VAL A 76 -1.61 1.30 1.93
C VAL A 76 -1.42 0.35 0.77
N SER A 77 -2.54 -0.07 0.17
CA SER A 77 -2.56 -1.00 -0.95
C SER A 77 -2.73 -0.29 -2.28
N VAL A 78 -2.33 -0.97 -3.36
CA VAL A 78 -2.50 -0.46 -4.72
C VAL A 78 -3.97 -0.09 -4.99
N GLY A 79 -4.18 1.08 -5.59
CA GLY A 79 -5.49 1.65 -5.87
C GLY A 79 -6.12 2.43 -4.70
N GLU A 80 -5.52 2.37 -3.51
CA GLU A 80 -6.00 3.12 -2.35
C GLU A 80 -5.49 4.57 -2.35
N PRO A 81 -6.31 5.51 -1.84
CA PRO A 81 -5.88 6.88 -1.62
C PRO A 81 -4.90 6.95 -0.44
N LEU A 82 -3.86 7.76 -0.60
CA LEU A 82 -2.83 7.95 0.43
C LEU A 82 -3.34 8.82 1.59
N GLY A 83 -4.17 9.81 1.27
CA GLY A 83 -4.81 10.73 2.22
C GLY A 83 -6.33 10.75 2.08
N GLU A 84 -6.99 11.56 2.90
CA GLU A 84 -8.44 11.76 2.85
C GLU A 84 -8.75 13.01 2.01
N ALA A 85 -9.69 12.92 1.06
CA ALA A 85 -10.03 14.05 0.18
C ALA A 85 -10.94 15.10 0.83
N PHE A 86 -11.63 14.80 1.93
CA PHE A 86 -12.65 15.69 2.52
C PHE A 86 -12.53 15.92 4.02
N ARG A 87 -11.70 15.13 4.70
CA ARG A 87 -11.58 15.18 6.16
C ARG A 87 -10.35 16.00 6.49
N GLY A 88 -10.62 17.18 7.09
CA GLY A 88 -9.74 18.31 7.35
C GLY A 88 -8.26 18.08 7.66
N ASN A 89 -7.73 18.84 8.60
CA ASN A 89 -6.29 19.12 8.71
C ASN A 89 -5.49 18.01 9.43
N ARG A 90 -5.75 16.74 9.08
CA ARG A 90 -5.11 15.58 9.71
C ARG A 90 -3.73 15.37 9.12
N GLU A 91 -2.73 15.42 10.00
CA GLU A 91 -1.36 15.07 9.63
C GLU A 91 -1.30 13.59 9.27
N MET A 92 -0.89 13.31 8.05
CA MET A 92 -0.76 11.98 7.49
C MET A 92 0.51 11.92 6.67
N ARG A 93 1.33 10.90 6.93
CA ARG A 93 2.58 10.67 6.23
C ARG A 93 2.62 9.27 5.67
N VAL A 94 3.29 9.10 4.55
CA VAL A 94 3.54 7.78 3.95
C VAL A 94 5.04 7.53 3.78
N THR A 95 5.44 6.28 3.92
CA THR A 95 6.81 5.81 3.72
C THR A 95 6.79 4.57 2.84
N ALA A 96 7.63 4.55 1.82
CA ALA A 96 7.76 3.39 0.95
C ALA A 96 8.52 2.26 1.64
N VAL A 97 7.99 1.04 1.56
CA VAL A 97 8.69 -0.18 2.02
C VAL A 97 9.18 -1.04 0.87
N VAL A 98 8.68 -0.77 -0.33
CA VAL A 98 9.22 -1.21 -1.62
C VAL A 98 9.15 -0.02 -2.58
N PRO A 99 9.93 0.01 -3.68
CA PRO A 99 9.78 1.04 -4.70
C PRO A 99 8.31 1.17 -5.12
N SER A 100 7.73 2.35 -4.88
CA SER A 100 6.29 2.55 -5.00
C SER A 100 6.00 3.72 -5.93
N GLN A 101 5.08 3.52 -6.87
CA GLN A 101 4.65 4.56 -7.80
C GLN A 101 3.36 5.18 -7.31
N VAL A 102 3.24 6.51 -7.38
CA VAL A 102 2.07 7.24 -6.93
C VAL A 102 1.60 8.20 -8.01
N CYS A 103 0.28 8.21 -8.23
CA CYS A 103 -0.41 9.23 -9.02
C CYS A 103 -0.83 10.37 -8.08
N TRP A 104 -0.26 11.55 -8.26
CA TRP A 104 -0.56 12.73 -7.48
C TRP A 104 -1.50 13.66 -8.21
N TYR A 105 -2.46 14.22 -7.49
CA TYR A 105 -3.37 15.25 -7.96
C TYR A 105 -3.33 16.43 -6.98
N ASP A 106 -3.69 17.62 -7.45
CA ASP A 106 -4.01 18.71 -6.55
C ASP A 106 -5.28 18.36 -5.76
N VAL A 107 -5.22 18.44 -4.43
CA VAL A 107 -6.34 18.00 -3.59
C VAL A 107 -7.56 18.92 -3.73
N HIS A 108 -7.36 20.22 -3.95
CA HIS A 108 -8.45 21.18 -4.12
C HIS A 108 -9.15 20.98 -5.46
N GLU A 109 -8.41 20.58 -6.50
CA GLU A 109 -9.01 20.17 -7.76
C GLU A 109 -9.86 18.91 -7.59
N VAL A 110 -9.39 17.91 -6.83
CA VAL A 110 -10.15 16.68 -6.52
C VAL A 110 -11.40 16.97 -5.69
N GLU A 111 -11.30 17.85 -4.69
CA GLU A 111 -12.44 18.30 -3.89
C GLU A 111 -13.50 19.01 -4.74
N ALA A 112 -13.08 20.03 -5.49
CA ALA A 112 -13.96 20.79 -6.38
C ALA A 112 -14.58 19.90 -7.46
N ALA A 113 -13.83 18.91 -7.93
CA ALA A 113 -14.29 17.90 -8.85
C ALA A 113 -15.40 17.03 -8.26
N ALA A 114 -15.20 16.52 -7.04
CA ALA A 114 -16.15 15.66 -6.38
C ALA A 114 -17.45 16.37 -5.97
N LEU A 115 -17.38 17.67 -5.65
CA LEU A 115 -18.57 18.49 -5.40
C LEU A 115 -19.47 18.62 -6.65
N ARG A 116 -18.89 18.48 -7.85
CA ARG A 116 -19.61 18.59 -9.13
C ARG A 116 -19.97 17.24 -9.75
N ASP A 117 -19.35 16.16 -9.31
CA ASP A 117 -19.57 14.81 -9.83
C ASP A 117 -19.88 13.82 -8.69
N PRO A 118 -21.15 13.46 -8.49
CA PRO A 118 -21.58 12.51 -7.48
C PRO A 118 -20.91 11.13 -7.61
N ARG A 119 -20.52 10.72 -8.82
CA ARG A 119 -19.84 9.43 -9.04
C ARG A 119 -18.43 9.44 -8.46
N LEU A 120 -17.69 10.53 -8.68
CA LEU A 120 -16.37 10.72 -8.08
C LEU A 120 -16.48 10.82 -6.55
N HIS A 121 -17.45 11.56 -6.04
CA HIS A 121 -17.68 11.65 -4.60
C HIS A 121 -17.94 10.27 -3.99
N ALA A 122 -18.85 9.48 -4.58
CA ALA A 122 -19.14 8.12 -4.13
C ALA A 122 -17.90 7.21 -4.18
N ALA A 123 -17.11 7.28 -5.26
CA ALA A 123 -15.89 6.48 -5.39
C ALA A 123 -14.83 6.85 -4.35
N LEU A 124 -14.67 8.14 -4.03
CA LEU A 124 -13.77 8.60 -2.97
C LEU A 124 -14.21 8.11 -1.59
N MET A 125 -15.52 8.18 -1.29
CA MET A 125 -16.07 7.69 -0.02
C MET A 125 -15.92 6.17 0.12
N GLN A 126 -16.16 5.42 -0.96
CA GLN A 126 -15.96 3.97 -0.99
C GLN A 126 -14.49 3.60 -0.76
N ALA A 127 -13.56 4.30 -1.43
CA ALA A 127 -12.13 4.07 -1.25
C ALA A 127 -11.67 4.38 0.19
N ALA A 128 -12.17 5.46 0.79
CA ALA A 128 -11.92 5.78 2.20
C ALA A 128 -12.49 4.72 3.16
N SER A 129 -13.66 4.15 2.85
CA SER A 129 -14.25 3.07 3.63
C SER A 129 -13.38 1.80 3.59
N HIS A 130 -12.93 1.38 2.39
CA HIS A 130 -12.04 0.23 2.26
C HIS A 130 -10.72 0.42 3.02
N ALA A 131 -10.12 1.61 2.93
CA ALA A 131 -8.92 1.94 3.70
C ALA A 131 -9.16 1.88 5.22
N ALA A 132 -10.36 2.24 5.68
CA ALA A 132 -10.73 2.15 7.09
C ALA A 132 -10.89 0.68 7.57
N ASP A 133 -11.26 -0.25 6.70
CA ASP A 133 -11.35 -1.66 7.05
C ASP A 133 -9.97 -2.26 7.34
N LEU A 134 -8.95 -1.92 6.53
CA LEU A 134 -7.58 -2.34 6.81
C LEU A 134 -7.04 -1.74 8.13
N ARG A 135 -7.39 -0.48 8.44
CA ARG A 135 -7.09 0.14 9.74
C ARG A 135 -7.73 -0.60 10.91
N ARG A 136 -8.94 -1.11 10.75
CA ARG A 136 -9.62 -1.92 11.78
C ARG A 136 -8.86 -3.23 12.00
N ILE A 137 -8.37 -3.87 10.94
CA ILE A 137 -7.53 -5.07 11.05
C ILE A 137 -6.27 -4.77 11.86
N PHE A 138 -5.51 -3.72 11.53
CA PHE A 138 -4.31 -3.35 12.29
C PHE A 138 -4.61 -2.93 13.75
N THR A 139 -5.74 -2.29 13.99
CA THR A 139 -6.19 -1.99 15.36
C THR A 139 -6.47 -3.26 16.14
N ARG A 140 -7.16 -4.23 15.55
CA ARG A 140 -7.43 -5.54 16.17
C ARG A 140 -6.14 -6.33 16.40
N LEU A 141 -5.24 -6.37 15.42
CA LEU A 141 -3.91 -6.99 15.55
C LEU A 141 -3.19 -6.48 16.78
N ARG A 142 -3.09 -5.15 16.93
CA ARG A 142 -2.40 -4.51 18.06
C ARG A 142 -3.08 -4.73 19.41
N SER A 143 -4.41 -4.86 19.46
CA SER A 143 -5.15 -4.92 20.72
C SER A 143 -5.41 -6.33 21.24
N THR A 144 -5.48 -7.34 20.36
CA THR A 144 -5.94 -8.69 20.73
C THR A 144 -4.92 -9.80 20.55
N PHE A 145 -3.94 -9.64 19.66
CA PHE A 145 -3.03 -10.72 19.30
C PHE A 145 -1.70 -10.64 20.06
N ALA A 146 -1.06 -11.79 20.25
CA ALA A 146 0.29 -11.91 20.79
C ALA A 146 1.35 -11.42 19.77
N PRO A 147 2.58 -11.06 20.19
CA PRO A 147 3.60 -10.51 19.30
C PRO A 147 3.87 -11.35 18.03
N VAL A 148 3.97 -12.67 18.18
CA VAL A 148 4.22 -13.61 17.06
C VAL A 148 3.06 -13.58 16.06
N GLU A 149 1.82 -13.57 16.55
CA GLU A 149 0.60 -13.54 15.73
C GLU A 149 0.46 -12.19 15.00
N ARG A 150 0.84 -11.08 15.66
CA ARG A 150 0.87 -9.75 15.02
C ARG A 150 1.83 -9.72 13.84
N LEU A 151 3.05 -10.25 14.03
CA LEU A 151 4.04 -10.32 12.97
C LEU A 151 3.57 -11.24 11.84
N ALA A 152 2.99 -12.40 12.17
CA ALA A 152 2.40 -13.30 11.19
C ALA A 152 1.28 -12.62 10.38
N GLY A 153 0.41 -11.87 11.05
CA GLY A 153 -0.68 -11.12 10.40
C GLY A 153 -0.17 -10.03 9.47
N PHE A 154 0.84 -9.27 9.89
CA PHE A 154 1.48 -8.29 9.02
C PHE A 154 2.13 -8.92 7.80
N LEU A 155 2.91 -9.99 7.98
CA LEU A 155 3.55 -10.70 6.88
C LEU A 155 2.51 -11.30 5.93
N SER A 156 1.39 -11.80 6.44
CA SER A 156 0.27 -12.29 5.63
C SER A 156 -0.37 -11.15 4.82
N ILE A 157 -0.60 -9.98 5.42
CA ILE A 157 -1.08 -8.78 4.70
C ILE A 157 -0.10 -8.42 3.59
N CYS A 158 1.20 -8.32 3.89
CA CYS A 158 2.23 -8.01 2.91
C CYS A 158 2.25 -9.05 1.79
N ALA A 159 2.13 -10.35 2.12
CA ALA A 159 2.06 -11.43 1.15
C ALA A 159 0.91 -11.20 0.16
N HIS A 160 -0.31 -10.98 0.64
CA HIS A 160 -1.47 -10.75 -0.23
C HIS A 160 -1.37 -9.48 -1.09
N ARG A 161 -0.66 -8.45 -0.60
CA ARG A 161 -0.58 -7.14 -1.28
C ARG A 161 0.59 -7.01 -2.24
N LEU A 162 1.68 -7.75 -1.98
CA LEU A 162 2.90 -7.71 -2.77
C LEU A 162 3.13 -8.96 -3.61
N ALA A 163 2.27 -9.98 -3.51
CA ALA A 163 2.50 -11.33 -4.07
C ALA A 163 3.01 -11.32 -5.52
N GLU A 164 4.33 -11.29 -5.67
CA GLU A 164 5.03 -11.90 -6.77
C GLU A 164 5.37 -13.32 -6.32
N ARG A 165 4.75 -14.31 -6.97
CA ARG A 165 5.18 -15.70 -6.78
C ARG A 165 6.44 -15.89 -7.60
N ASP A 166 7.46 -16.47 -6.98
CA ASP A 166 8.62 -16.90 -7.75
C ASP A 166 8.27 -18.08 -8.68
N ARG A 167 9.23 -18.47 -9.53
CA ARG A 167 9.03 -19.56 -10.51
C ARG A 167 8.75 -20.92 -9.85
N MET A 168 9.02 -21.07 -8.56
CA MET A 168 8.77 -22.28 -7.77
C MET A 168 7.47 -22.19 -6.96
N GLY A 169 6.73 -21.09 -7.09
CA GLY A 169 5.48 -20.84 -6.39
C GLY A 169 5.65 -20.39 -4.94
N ALA A 170 6.89 -20.19 -4.47
CA ALA A 170 7.18 -19.65 -3.15
C ALA A 170 6.96 -18.13 -3.15
N LEU A 171 6.39 -17.63 -2.07
CA LEU A 171 6.14 -16.20 -1.90
C LEU A 171 7.33 -15.57 -1.19
N ARG A 172 8.06 -14.74 -1.95
CA ARG A 172 9.20 -13.98 -1.44
C ARG A 172 8.81 -12.53 -1.28
N LEU A 173 9.12 -11.98 -0.11
CA LEU A 173 8.91 -10.59 0.25
C LEU A 173 10.27 -9.92 0.42
N SER A 174 10.48 -8.81 -0.26
CA SER A 174 11.63 -7.94 0.02
C SER A 174 11.11 -6.64 0.62
N LEU A 175 10.90 -6.63 1.94
CA LEU A 175 10.44 -5.45 2.65
C LEU A 175 11.65 -4.63 3.11
N GLN A 176 11.83 -3.47 2.50
CA GLN A 176 12.84 -2.48 2.90
C GLN A 176 12.20 -1.46 3.84
N CYS A 177 11.91 -1.91 5.06
CA CYS A 177 11.35 -1.08 6.11
C CYS A 177 12.31 -0.99 7.29
N ARG A 178 12.31 0.16 7.98
CA ARG A 178 13.09 0.30 9.20
C ARG A 178 12.46 -0.57 10.28
N HIS A 179 13.30 -1.22 11.08
CA HIS A 179 12.84 -2.08 12.20
C HIS A 179 11.89 -1.34 13.14
N GLU A 180 12.17 -0.07 13.40
CA GLU A 180 11.35 0.84 14.21
C GLU A 180 9.94 1.09 13.63
N ASP A 181 9.80 1.13 12.30
CA ASP A 181 8.51 1.35 11.65
C ASP A 181 7.61 0.12 11.81
N ILE A 182 8.17 -1.09 11.67
CA ILE A 182 7.45 -2.34 11.89
C ILE A 182 7.06 -2.45 13.37
N ALA A 183 8.01 -2.18 14.27
CA ALA A 183 7.77 -2.23 15.71
C ALA A 183 6.63 -1.27 16.10
N THR A 184 6.63 -0.05 15.57
CA THR A 184 5.57 0.94 15.78
C THR A 184 4.23 0.48 15.18
N LEU A 185 4.24 -0.05 13.95
CA LEU A 185 3.05 -0.58 13.29
C LEU A 185 2.39 -1.69 14.09
N LEU A 186 3.16 -2.58 14.72
CA LEU A 186 2.68 -3.73 15.47
C LEU A 186 2.51 -3.47 16.98
N ALA A 187 2.81 -2.24 17.43
CA ALA A 187 2.85 -1.86 18.83
C ALA A 187 3.70 -2.84 19.66
N LEU A 188 4.94 -3.07 19.21
CA LEU A 188 5.95 -3.92 19.83
C LEU A 188 7.21 -3.10 20.13
N GLY A 189 7.97 -3.52 21.15
CA GLY A 189 9.36 -3.10 21.29
C GLY A 189 10.27 -3.82 20.27
N GLY A 190 11.44 -3.23 19.97
CA GLY A 190 12.41 -3.84 19.04
C GLY A 190 12.79 -5.28 19.40
N ALA A 191 13.06 -5.54 20.69
CA ALA A 191 13.37 -6.88 21.19
C ALA A 191 12.20 -7.87 21.03
N GLN A 192 10.96 -7.43 21.27
CA GLN A 192 9.77 -8.28 21.09
C GLN A 192 9.55 -8.62 19.61
N LEU A 193 9.86 -7.69 18.71
CA LEU A 193 9.80 -7.94 17.27
C LEU A 193 10.85 -8.97 16.84
N ASP A 194 12.07 -8.88 17.37
CA ASP A 194 13.13 -9.86 17.13
C ASP A 194 12.77 -11.25 17.68
N GLU A 195 12.27 -11.35 18.91
CA GLU A 195 11.80 -12.60 19.50
C GLU A 195 10.66 -13.21 18.68
N ALA A 196 9.71 -12.39 18.22
CA ALA A 196 8.62 -12.84 17.37
C ALA A 196 9.12 -13.38 16.02
N ARG A 197 10.09 -12.69 15.40
CA ARG A 197 10.73 -13.13 14.16
C ARG A 197 11.42 -14.47 14.35
N ASP A 198 12.24 -14.60 15.39
CA ASP A 198 13.03 -15.81 15.65
C ASP A 198 12.12 -17.00 15.97
N GLU A 199 10.97 -16.78 16.61
CA GLU A 199 9.94 -17.79 16.81
C GLU A 199 9.30 -18.25 15.48
N LEU A 200 8.96 -17.32 14.57
CA LEU A 200 8.46 -17.68 13.23
C LEU A 200 9.49 -18.47 12.42
N VAL A 201 10.77 -18.13 12.54
CA VAL A 201 11.88 -18.87 11.92
C VAL A 201 12.00 -20.28 12.51
N ARG A 202 11.96 -20.41 13.84
CA ARG A 202 12.02 -21.71 14.54
C ARG A 202 10.86 -22.62 14.16
N ARG A 203 9.66 -22.04 13.97
CA ARG A 203 8.48 -22.76 13.46
C ARG A 203 8.57 -23.08 11.98
N GLY A 204 9.55 -22.55 11.26
CA GLY A 204 9.75 -22.69 9.81
C GLY A 204 8.63 -22.04 8.99
N LEU A 205 8.03 -20.97 9.51
CA LEU A 205 7.01 -20.15 8.84
C LEU A 205 7.62 -18.92 8.15
N LEU A 206 8.86 -18.59 8.52
CA LEU A 206 9.65 -17.51 7.96
C LEU A 206 11.06 -18.00 7.69
N ILE A 207 11.62 -17.66 6.53
CA ILE A 207 13.05 -17.79 6.24
C ILE A 207 13.57 -16.39 5.96
N VAL A 208 14.68 -16.02 6.60
CA VAL A 208 15.36 -14.74 6.38
C VAL A 208 16.63 -15.02 5.56
N HIS A 209 16.71 -14.41 4.39
CA HIS A 209 17.82 -14.57 3.45
C HIS A 209 18.92 -13.53 3.71
N GLU A 210 20.15 -13.88 3.32
CA GLU A 210 21.26 -12.94 3.28
C GLU A 210 20.89 -11.77 2.33
N GLY A 211 20.88 -10.54 2.85
CA GLY A 211 20.40 -9.35 2.14
C GLY A 211 19.01 -8.84 2.57
N GLY A 212 18.38 -9.45 3.58
CA GLY A 212 17.14 -8.94 4.19
C GLY A 212 15.85 -9.34 3.48
N GLY A 213 15.94 -10.20 2.46
CA GLY A 213 14.77 -10.83 1.86
C GLY A 213 14.10 -11.82 2.83
N LEU A 214 12.78 -11.89 2.79
CA LEU A 214 11.96 -12.78 3.59
C LEU A 214 11.27 -13.78 2.67
N GLU A 215 11.21 -15.04 3.07
CA GLU A 215 10.47 -16.08 2.36
C GLU A 215 9.44 -16.72 3.31
N LEU A 216 8.22 -16.89 2.79
CA LEU A 216 7.08 -17.43 3.53
C LEU A 216 6.73 -18.83 2.97
N PRO A 217 7.43 -19.90 3.40
CA PRO A 217 7.29 -21.22 2.80
C PRO A 217 5.91 -21.85 3.06
N ARG A 218 5.21 -21.42 4.11
CA ARG A 218 3.94 -21.99 4.57
C ARG A 218 2.91 -20.90 4.86
N LEU A 219 2.52 -20.15 3.82
CA LEU A 219 1.60 -19.02 3.94
C LEU A 219 0.28 -19.40 4.64
N ALA A 220 -0.35 -20.53 4.29
CA ALA A 220 -1.60 -20.94 4.93
C ALA A 220 -1.46 -21.12 6.45
N GLN A 221 -0.35 -21.72 6.92
CA GLN A 221 -0.10 -21.88 8.36
C GLN A 221 0.24 -20.55 9.04
N LEU A 222 0.84 -19.61 8.30
CA LEU A 222 1.10 -18.25 8.78
C LEU A 222 -0.22 -17.47 8.95
N GLU A 223 -1.15 -17.63 8.01
CA GLU A 223 -2.49 -17.04 8.05
C GLU A 223 -3.33 -17.62 9.18
N ASP A 224 -3.30 -18.94 9.36
CA ASP A 224 -3.97 -19.63 10.47
C ASP A 224 -3.45 -19.12 11.82
N LEU A 225 -2.13 -18.94 11.95
CA LEU A 225 -1.50 -18.38 13.14
C LEU A 225 -1.90 -16.92 13.37
N ALA A 226 -2.05 -16.15 12.29
CA ALA A 226 -2.46 -14.77 12.37
C ALA A 226 -3.94 -14.61 12.77
N GLY A 227 -4.78 -15.61 12.53
CA GLY A 227 -6.20 -15.61 12.93
C GLY A 227 -6.99 -14.42 12.36
N ILE A 228 -6.55 -13.87 11.22
CA ILE A 228 -7.17 -12.74 10.55
C ILE A 228 -7.86 -13.18 9.26
N ASP A 229 -9.13 -12.82 9.14
CA ASP A 229 -9.83 -12.89 7.86
C ASP A 229 -9.36 -11.73 6.99
N LEU A 230 -8.39 -12.00 6.12
CA LEU A 230 -7.96 -11.00 5.15
C LEU A 230 -9.04 -10.85 4.08
N PRO A 231 -9.54 -9.62 3.83
CA PRO A 231 -10.36 -9.40 2.65
C PRO A 231 -9.49 -9.70 1.44
N VAL A 232 -9.83 -10.78 0.72
CA VAL A 232 -9.16 -11.17 -0.51
C VAL A 232 -9.15 -9.93 -1.42
N PRO A 233 -7.98 -9.45 -1.90
CA PRO A 233 -7.98 -8.37 -2.87
C PRO A 233 -8.85 -8.82 -4.03
N ALA A 234 -9.78 -7.99 -4.50
CA ALA A 234 -10.45 -8.26 -5.77
C ALA A 234 -9.33 -8.43 -6.80
N MET A 235 -9.08 -9.69 -7.22
CA MET A 235 -8.05 -10.00 -8.19
C MET A 235 -8.30 -9.12 -9.41
N VAL A 236 -7.41 -8.17 -9.65
CA VAL A 236 -7.37 -7.51 -10.94
C VAL A 236 -6.75 -8.55 -11.86
N ASP A 237 -7.58 -9.20 -12.68
CA ASP A 237 -7.15 -10.18 -13.67
C ASP A 237 -5.95 -9.63 -14.45
N GLY A 238 -4.84 -10.37 -14.41
CA GLY A 238 -3.65 -10.13 -15.21
C GLY A 238 -2.52 -9.37 -14.51
N LEU A 239 -1.82 -10.04 -13.60
CA LEU A 239 -0.45 -9.67 -13.20
C LEU A 239 0.52 -10.18 -14.26
N ALA A 240 0.95 -9.30 -15.16
CA ALA A 240 2.16 -9.53 -15.93
C ALA A 240 3.37 -9.28 -15.01
N PRO A 241 4.43 -10.10 -15.07
CA PRO A 241 5.61 -9.91 -14.25
C PRO A 241 6.26 -8.56 -14.57
N ILE A 242 6.46 -7.71 -13.57
CA ILE A 242 7.34 -6.55 -13.68
C ILE A 242 8.74 -7.13 -13.90
N GLN A 243 9.28 -6.98 -15.11
CA GLN A 243 10.64 -7.43 -15.39
C GLN A 243 11.61 -6.66 -14.48
N PRO A 244 12.58 -7.34 -13.84
CA PRO A 244 13.62 -6.64 -13.13
C PRO A 244 14.40 -5.82 -14.16
N HIS A 245 14.41 -4.49 -13.98
CA HIS A 245 15.37 -3.64 -14.68
C HIS A 245 16.76 -4.05 -14.19
N VAL A 246 17.42 -4.92 -14.97
CA VAL A 246 18.84 -5.18 -14.84
C VAL A 246 19.53 -3.86 -15.20
N ALA A 247 19.94 -3.11 -14.18
CA ALA A 247 20.85 -2.01 -14.37
C ALA A 247 22.15 -2.60 -14.95
N HIS A 248 22.38 -2.36 -16.25
CA HIS A 248 23.66 -2.62 -16.88
C HIS A 248 24.72 -1.79 -16.15
N LEU A 249 25.50 -2.44 -15.28
CA LEU A 249 26.80 -1.97 -14.84
C LEU A 249 27.70 -1.91 -16.09
N GLN A 250 27.72 -0.75 -16.75
CA GLN A 250 28.81 -0.42 -17.66
C GLN A 250 30.06 -0.19 -16.81
N ARG A 251 31.03 -1.09 -16.98
CA ARG A 251 32.40 -0.90 -16.53
C ARG A 251 32.99 0.33 -17.25
N ALA A 252 33.56 1.23 -16.46
CA ALA A 252 34.72 2.03 -16.82
C ALA A 252 35.61 2.12 -15.58
#